data_AF-A0A8T6A4K1-F1
#
_entry.id   AF-A0A8T6A4K1-F1
#
_cell.length_a   1.000
_cell.length_b   1.000
_cell.length_c   1.000
_cell.angle_alpha   90.00
_cell.angle_beta   90.00
_cell.angle_gamma   90.00
#
_symmetry.space_group_name_H-M   'P 1'
#
loop_
_entity.id
_entity.type
_entity.pdbx_description
1 polymer ?
#
loop_
_entity_poly.entity_id
_entity_poly.type
_entity_poly.pdbx_seq_one_letter_code
_entity_poly.pdbx_strand_id
1 'polypeptide(L)' 'AFIQQLKNGRWHVMQRVAGKNRYPIDVVKIPMAVPLTTAFKQNIERIRRERLPKELGYALQHQLRMVIKR' A
#
# COMPACT_ATOMS: atom_id res chain seq x y z
N ALA A 1 2.43 24.67 5.74
CA ALA A 1 3.45 23.60 5.77
C ALA A 1 4.34 23.78 4.55
N PHE A 2 5.64 23.49 4.66
CA PHE A 2 6.61 23.58 3.57
C PHE A 2 6.91 22.18 3.05
N ILE A 3 7.19 22.04 1.76
CA ILE A 3 7.53 20.77 1.13
C ILE A 3 8.86 20.95 0.40
N GLN A 4 9.82 20.06 0.65
CA GLN A 4 11.14 20.09 0.01
C GLN A 4 11.52 18.69 -0.47
N GLN A 5 12.02 18.59 -1.70
CA GLN A 5 12.64 17.37 -2.22
C GLN A 5 14.14 17.39 -1.90
N LEU A 6 14.65 16.30 -1.33
CA LEU A 6 16.07 16.12 -1.06
C LEU A 6 16.81 15.64 -2.32
N LYS A 7 18.14 15.76 -2.32
CA LYS A 7 19.01 15.27 -3.42
C LYS A 7 18.87 13.75 -3.67
N ASN A 8 18.39 12.99 -2.68
CA ASN A 8 18.12 11.55 -2.78
C ASN A 8 16.67 11.22 -3.23
N GLY A 9 15.89 12.22 -3.65
CA GLY A 9 14.52 12.05 -4.14
C GLY A 9 13.43 11.97 -3.07
N ARG A 10 13.78 11.90 -1.77
CA ARG A 10 12.80 11.87 -0.67
C ARG A 10 12.18 13.25 -0.43
N TRP A 11 10.90 13.27 -0.08
CA TRP A 11 10.19 14.50 0.28
C TRP A 11 10.17 14.70 1.80
N HIS A 12 10.50 15.91 2.24
CA HIS A 12 10.29 16.38 3.59
C HIS A 12 9.09 17.31 3.62
N VAL A 13 8.12 16.99 4.48
CA VAL A 13 7.05 17.90 4.86
C VAL A 13 7.46 18.55 6.17
N MET A 14 7.54 19.87 6.18
CA MET A 14 8.00 20.65 7.33
C MET A 14 6.88 21.54 7.86
N GLN A 15 6.84 21.73 9.17
CA GLN A 15 5.87 22.58 9.84
C GLN A 15 6.57 23.53 10.81
N ARG A 16 6.05 24.76 10.91
CA ARG A 16 6.47 25.69 11.96
C ARG A 16 5.86 25.25 13.29
N VAL A 17 6.70 25.06 14.30
CA VAL A 17 6.28 24.71 15.65
C VAL A 17 6.30 25.98 16.50
N ALA A 18 5.14 26.38 17.01
CA ALA A 18 5.03 27.50 17.94
C ALA A 18 5.78 27.16 19.24
N GLY A 19 6.51 28.14 19.81
CA GLY A 19 7.23 27.97 21.08
C GLY A 19 8.70 27.51 20.98
N LYS A 20 9.21 27.22 19.78
CA LYS A 20 10.66 26.99 19.56
C LYS A 20 11.29 28.22 18.88
N ASN A 21 11.93 29.10 19.66
CA ASN A 21 12.56 30.31 19.11
C ASN A 21 13.87 30.05 18.35
N ARG A 22 14.63 29.00 18.72
CA ARG A 22 15.94 28.72 18.12
C ARG A 22 15.86 27.87 16.84
N TYR A 23 14.93 26.91 16.78
CA TYR A 23 14.69 26.07 15.60
C TYR A 23 13.17 25.90 15.38
N PRO A 24 12.52 26.88 14.73
CA PRO A 24 11.06 26.91 14.63
C PRO A 24 10.49 25.97 13.56
N ILE A 25 11.31 25.20 12.82
CA ILE A 25 10.88 24.35 11.71
C ILE A 25 11.29 22.90 11.99
N ASP A 26 10.32 22.00 12.05
CA ASP A 26 10.54 20.56 12.24
C ASP A 26 10.01 19.74 11.05
N VAL A 27 10.57 18.55 10.85
CA VAL A 27 10.07 17.56 9.87
C VAL A 27 8.91 16.79 10.48
N VAL A 28 7.78 16.76 9.78
CA VAL A 28 6.55 16.08 10.23
C VAL A 28 6.63 14.59 9.92
N LYS A 29 6.27 13.76 10.91
CA LYS A 29 6.06 12.31 10.72
C LYS A 29 4.61 12.06 10.30
N ILE A 30 4.40 11.57 9.08
CA ILE A 30 3.07 11.23 8.58
C ILE A 30 2.75 9.78 9.00
N PRO A 31 1.68 9.52 9.78
CA PRO A 31 1.32 8.17 10.19
C PRO A 31 0.71 7.39 9.02
N MET A 32 1.55 6.60 8.32
CA MET A 32 1.12 5.82 7.14
C MET A 32 0.72 4.37 7.43
N ALA A 33 1.02 3.84 8.62
CA ALA A 33 0.81 2.41 8.92
C ALA A 33 -0.65 1.96 8.73
N VAL A 34 -1.59 2.71 9.30
CA VAL A 34 -3.03 2.43 9.21
C VAL A 34 -3.56 2.55 7.77
N PRO A 35 -3.40 3.68 7.06
CA PRO A 35 -3.96 3.82 5.71
C PRO A 35 -3.36 2.84 4.71
N LEU A 36 -2.07 2.48 4.84
CA LEU A 36 -1.48 1.46 4.00
C LEU A 36 -2.08 0.08 4.29
N THR A 37 -2.24 -0.28 5.57
CA THR A 37 -2.80 -1.58 5.96
C THR A 37 -4.26 -1.71 5.50
N THR A 38 -5.06 -0.67 5.63
CA THR A 38 -6.48 -0.69 5.21
C THR A 38 -6.61 -0.77 3.70
N ALA A 39 -5.88 0.07 2.95
CA ALA A 39 -5.87 0.04 1.49
C ALA A 39 -5.40 -1.32 0.95
N PHE A 40 -4.36 -1.90 1.57
CA PHE A 40 -3.85 -3.21 1.19
C PHE A 40 -4.89 -4.31 1.39
N LYS A 41 -5.55 -4.37 2.57
CA LYS A 41 -6.62 -5.34 2.84
C LYS A 41 -7.79 -5.21 1.85
N GLN A 42 -8.22 -3.98 1.55
CA GLN A 42 -9.27 -3.72 0.56
C GLN A 42 -8.86 -4.23 -0.83
N ASN A 43 -7.62 -4.02 -1.22
CA ASN A 43 -7.12 -4.47 -2.51
C ASN A 43 -7.03 -6.01 -2.60
N ILE A 44 -6.64 -6.70 -1.52
CA ILE A 44 -6.68 -8.17 -1.47
C ILE A 44 -8.11 -8.67 -1.73
N GLU A 45 -9.10 -8.12 -1.01
CA GLU A 45 -10.49 -8.56 -1.15
C GLU A 45 -11.03 -8.29 -2.56
N ARG A 46 -10.63 -7.18 -3.18
CA ARG A 46 -10.96 -6.87 -4.57
C ARG A 46 -10.37 -7.91 -5.54
N ILE A 47 -9.05 -8.16 -5.44
CA ILE A 47 -8.37 -9.15 -6.28
C ILE A 47 -8.95 -10.55 -6.06
N ARG A 48 -9.27 -10.90 -4.82
CA ARG A 48 -9.89 -12.18 -4.46
C ARG A 48 -11.24 -12.34 -5.16
N ARG A 49 -12.07 -11.31 -5.23
CA ARG A 49 -13.36 -11.41 -5.95
C ARG A 49 -13.20 -11.43 -7.46
N GLU A 50 -12.29 -10.63 -8.00
CA GLU A 50 -12.14 -10.46 -9.46
C GLU A 50 -11.37 -11.60 -10.13
N ARG A 51 -10.26 -12.06 -9.52
CA ARG A 51 -9.32 -12.98 -10.17
C ARG A 51 -9.38 -14.40 -9.62
N LEU A 52 -9.57 -14.57 -8.31
CA LEU A 52 -9.49 -15.89 -7.69
C LEU A 52 -10.47 -16.91 -8.29
N PRO A 53 -11.75 -16.59 -8.56
CA PRO A 53 -12.70 -17.59 -9.09
C PRO A 53 -12.28 -18.10 -10.47
N LYS A 54 -11.70 -17.23 -11.30
CA LYS A 54 -11.23 -17.59 -12.63
C LYS A 54 -10.04 -18.55 -12.56
N GLU A 55 -9.05 -18.23 -11.71
CA GLU A 55 -7.88 -19.08 -11.50
C GLU A 55 -8.27 -20.44 -10.88
N LEU A 56 -9.20 -20.43 -9.92
CA LEU A 56 -9.72 -21.67 -9.32
C LEU A 56 -10.49 -22.51 -10.35
N GLY A 57 -11.34 -21.90 -11.17
CA GLY A 57 -12.06 -22.60 -12.23
C GLY A 57 -11.12 -23.26 -13.24
N TYR A 58 -10.08 -22.54 -13.66
CA TYR A 58 -9.04 -23.08 -14.53
C TYR A 58 -8.30 -24.26 -13.88
N ALA A 59 -7.88 -24.10 -12.62
CA ALA A 59 -7.19 -25.14 -11.88
C ALA A 59 -8.07 -26.41 -11.73
N LEU A 60 -9.35 -26.24 -11.40
CA LEU A 60 -10.29 -27.36 -11.26
C LEU A 60 -10.50 -28.10 -12.59
N GLN A 61 -10.71 -27.37 -13.69
CA GLN A 61 -10.83 -27.98 -15.02
C GLN A 61 -9.57 -28.75 -15.41
N HIS A 62 -8.40 -28.20 -15.10
CA HIS A 62 -7.13 -28.86 -15.35
C HIS A 62 -6.99 -30.16 -14.53
N GLN A 63 -7.35 -30.14 -13.24
CA GLN A 63 -7.34 -31.32 -12.38
C GLN A 63 -8.29 -32.42 -12.90
N LEU A 64 -9.54 -32.05 -13.25
CA LEU A 64 -10.50 -33.00 -13.83
C LEU A 64 -9.96 -33.64 -15.11
N ARG A 65 -9.31 -32.85 -15.98
CA ARG A 65 -8.69 -33.37 -17.21
C ARG A 65 -7.59 -34.39 -16.92
N MET A 66 -6.80 -34.21 -15.86
CA MET A 66 -5.77 -35.18 -15.49
C MET A 66 -6.37 -36.47 -14.95
N VAL A 67 -7.44 -36.40 -14.15
CA VAL A 67 -8.10 -37.59 -13.58
C VAL A 67 -8.84 -38.40 -14.65
N ILE A 68 -9.55 -37.74 -15.57
CA ILE A 68 -10.37 -38.40 -16.60
C ILE A 68 -9.52 -38.99 -17.74
N LYS A 69 -8.32 -38.45 -18.00
CA LYS A 69 -7.40 -38.99 -19.04
C LYS A 69 -6.62 -40.23 -18.60
N ARG A 70 -6.75 -40.67 -17.35
CA ARG A 70 -6.21 -41.94 -16.86
C ARG A 70 -7.16 -43.08 -17.24
#